data_AF-A0A8C2RTS3-F1
#
_entry.id   AF-A0A8C2RTS3-F1
#
_cell.length_a   1.000
_cell.length_b   1.000
_cell.length_c   1.000
_cell.angle_alpha   90.00
_cell.angle_beta   90.00
_cell.angle_gamma   90.00
#
_symmetry.space_group_name_H-M   'P 1'
#
loop_
_entity.id
_entity.type
_entity.pdbx_description
1 polymer ?
#
loop_
_entity_poly.entity_id
_entity_poly.type
_entity_poly.pdbx_seq_one_letter_code
_entity_poly.pdbx_strand_id
1 'polypeptide(L)'
;MAWIGGSKPHLCFLPLLLFYPFSAKPGDAHSLCYNFTVNSQPRPGQPWCVVQGQVDGKIFLSYDCGRAKIQFTSPLGEEVKTTKAWETQTETLRDVGDLLREQLPDVTSENHRVTDPLTSQGRMTCQCEEDGHISGSWQFGISGQMCLLFDSENGHWTVVHSGGRRMREKWEKDRAVSNFFKKVSMGDCRAWLRDFLVRWEEMLTTTASPTAAPLRVNSTATAIKHITWILHVLLTSFIITVFLG
;
A
#
# COMPACT_ATOMS: atom_id res chain seq x y z
N MET A 1 -41.03 -15.16 61.68
CA MET A 1 -41.55 -14.35 60.56
C MET A 1 -40.81 -14.78 59.31
N ALA A 2 -41.55 -14.96 58.21
CA ALA A 2 -41.03 -15.10 56.86
C ALA A 2 -39.94 -14.05 56.59
N TRP A 3 -38.97 -14.25 55.70
CA TRP A 3 -39.16 -14.05 54.27
C TRP A 3 -38.09 -14.81 53.47
N ILE A 4 -38.55 -15.39 52.37
CA ILE A 4 -37.80 -16.11 51.35
C ILE A 4 -37.11 -15.06 50.47
N GLY A 5 -35.77 -15.12 50.36
CA GLY A 5 -34.98 -14.30 49.45
C GLY A 5 -34.21 -15.19 48.49
N GLY A 6 -34.86 -15.59 47.39
CA GLY A 6 -34.28 -16.45 46.37
C GLY A 6 -33.05 -15.87 45.70
N SER A 7 -32.01 -16.69 45.58
CA SER A 7 -30.82 -16.48 44.77
C SER A 7 -31.20 -16.40 43.29
N LYS A 8 -31.09 -15.20 42.69
CA LYS A 8 -31.11 -15.02 41.23
C LYS A 8 -29.69 -15.21 40.70
N PRO A 9 -29.41 -16.18 39.81
CA PRO A 9 -28.16 -16.18 39.09
C PRO A 9 -28.15 -14.98 38.13
N HIS A 10 -27.25 -14.04 38.35
CA HIS A 10 -26.94 -13.00 37.39
C HIS A 10 -26.37 -13.67 36.14
N LEU A 11 -27.22 -13.91 35.15
CA LEU A 11 -26.81 -14.23 33.79
C LEU A 11 -26.01 -13.03 33.27
N CYS A 12 -24.67 -13.14 33.32
CA CYS A 12 -23.78 -12.26 32.60
C CYS A 12 -24.03 -12.46 31.09
N PHE A 13 -24.94 -11.66 30.53
CA PHE A 13 -25.06 -11.50 29.09
C PHE A 13 -23.79 -10.79 28.59
N LEU A 14 -22.76 -11.58 28.25
CA LEU A 14 -21.70 -11.14 27.36
C LEU A 14 -22.39 -10.79 26.03
N PRO A 15 -22.31 -9.53 25.54
CA PRO A 15 -22.78 -9.26 24.19
C PRO A 15 -21.84 -10.03 23.27
N LEU A 16 -22.37 -11.06 22.59
CA LEU A 16 -21.73 -11.62 21.41
C LEU A 16 -21.55 -10.43 20.47
N LEU A 17 -20.32 -9.93 20.36
CA LEU A 17 -19.92 -9.06 19.27
C LEU A 17 -20.13 -9.89 18.00
N LEU A 18 -21.28 -9.69 17.37
CA LEU A 18 -21.54 -10.15 16.02
C LEU A 18 -20.49 -9.45 15.16
N PHE A 19 -19.37 -10.13 14.93
CA PHE A 19 -18.54 -9.89 13.78
C PHE A 19 -19.43 -10.16 12.57
N TYR A 20 -20.16 -9.13 12.14
CA TYR A 20 -20.62 -9.10 10.76
C TYR A 20 -19.34 -9.23 9.94
N PRO A 21 -19.20 -10.27 9.10
CA PRO A 21 -18.25 -10.18 8.02
C PRO A 21 -18.82 -9.06 7.16
N PHE A 22 -18.33 -7.84 7.37
CA PHE A 22 -18.41 -6.84 6.33
C PHE A 22 -17.69 -7.50 5.17
N SER A 23 -18.47 -8.02 4.22
CA SER A 23 -17.96 -8.52 2.96
C SER A 23 -17.48 -7.30 2.20
N ALA A 24 -16.37 -6.71 2.65
CA ALA A 24 -15.61 -5.74 1.88
C ALA A 24 -15.23 -6.47 0.60
N LYS A 25 -15.72 -5.96 -0.53
CA LYS A 25 -15.08 -6.27 -1.80
C LYS A 25 -13.61 -5.91 -1.66
N PRO A 26 -12.66 -6.75 -2.14
CA PRO A 26 -11.28 -6.33 -2.22
C PRO A 26 -11.16 -5.09 -3.10
N GLY A 27 -10.79 -3.97 -2.48
CA GLY A 27 -9.87 -2.98 -3.02
C GLY A 27 -10.41 -1.97 -4.04
N ASP A 28 -10.94 -0.86 -3.53
CA ASP A 28 -10.96 0.42 -4.26
C ASP A 28 -10.12 1.51 -3.55
N ALA A 29 -9.62 1.23 -2.34
CA ALA A 29 -8.74 2.13 -1.60
C ALA A 29 -7.27 1.85 -1.91
N HIS A 30 -6.56 2.90 -2.33
CA HIS A 30 -5.15 2.81 -2.72
C HIS A 30 -4.31 3.90 -2.04
N SER A 31 -3.05 3.59 -1.74
CA SER A 31 -2.16 4.51 -1.05
C SER A 31 -0.77 4.56 -1.68
N LEU A 32 -0.24 5.77 -1.80
CA LEU A 32 1.16 6.02 -2.14
C LEU A 32 1.86 6.64 -0.93
N CYS A 33 2.93 6.00 -0.47
CA CYS A 33 3.70 6.44 0.69
C CYS A 33 5.18 6.60 0.36
N TYR A 34 5.81 7.62 0.95
CA TYR A 34 7.27 7.78 0.92
C TYR A 34 7.80 7.93 2.35
N ASN A 35 8.68 7.01 2.75
CA ASN A 35 9.37 7.07 4.04
C ASN A 35 10.76 7.66 3.83
N PHE A 36 11.01 8.82 4.43
CA PHE A 36 12.26 9.54 4.44
C PHE A 36 13.03 9.18 5.70
N THR A 37 14.32 8.91 5.55
CA THR A 37 15.29 8.78 6.65
C THR A 37 16.44 9.72 6.35
N VAL A 38 16.60 10.74 7.18
CA VAL A 38 17.59 11.81 7.00
C VAL A 38 18.52 11.83 8.22
N ASN A 39 19.80 11.61 7.98
CA ASN A 39 20.84 11.58 9.01
C ASN A 39 21.67 12.86 8.94
N SER A 40 21.78 13.57 10.06
CA SER A 40 22.58 14.80 10.16
C SER A 40 24.09 14.55 10.10
N GLN A 41 24.53 13.37 10.52
CA GLN A 41 25.94 12.97 10.58
C GLN A 41 26.10 11.53 10.08
N PRO A 42 25.99 11.31 8.75
CA PRO A 42 26.18 9.99 8.16
C PRO A 42 27.62 9.52 8.36
N ARG A 43 27.82 8.21 8.54
CA ARG A 43 29.16 7.63 8.54
C ARG A 43 29.76 7.68 7.12
N PRO A 44 31.10 7.67 6.97
CA PRO A 44 31.73 7.55 5.66
C PRO A 44 31.13 6.40 4.84
N GLY A 45 30.76 6.69 3.60
CA GLY A 45 30.14 5.70 2.70
C GLY A 45 28.63 5.53 2.86
N GLN A 46 27.99 6.00 3.93
CA GLN A 46 26.54 5.97 4.09
C GLN A 46 25.85 7.17 3.41
N PRO A 47 24.61 7.01 2.90
CA PRO A 47 23.81 8.14 2.44
C PRO A 47 23.34 8.98 3.62
N TRP A 48 23.26 10.30 3.43
CA TRP A 48 22.63 11.19 4.41
C TRP A 48 21.10 11.18 4.29
N CYS A 49 20.55 10.76 3.15
CA CYS A 49 19.13 10.66 2.89
C CYS A 49 18.78 9.38 2.13
N VAL A 50 17.79 8.66 2.65
CA VAL A 50 17.17 7.51 1.97
C VAL A 50 15.66 7.69 1.96
N VAL A 51 15.05 7.47 0.80
CA VAL A 51 13.60 7.51 0.59
C VAL A 51 13.13 6.15 0.11
N GLN A 52 12.14 5.56 0.79
CA GLN A 52 11.48 4.32 0.37
C GLN A 52 10.06 4.61 -0.10
N GLY A 53 9.78 4.33 -1.38
CA GLY A 53 8.45 4.45 -1.98
C GLY A 53 7.64 3.16 -1.85
N GLN A 54 6.38 3.28 -1.44
CA GLN A 54 5.44 2.17 -1.28
C GLN A 54 4.11 2.47 -1.98
N VAL A 55 3.56 1.48 -2.66
CA VAL A 55 2.15 1.46 -3.10
C VAL A 55 1.45 0.34 -2.35
N ASP A 56 0.37 0.66 -1.66
CA ASP A 56 -0.41 -0.29 -0.84
C ASP A 56 0.47 -1.13 0.11
N GLY A 57 1.42 -0.46 0.74
CA GLY A 57 2.39 -1.05 1.68
C GLY A 57 3.51 -1.86 1.03
N LYS A 58 3.49 -2.07 -0.29
CA LYS A 58 4.54 -2.80 -1.03
C LYS A 58 5.60 -1.82 -1.53
N ILE A 59 6.85 -2.07 -1.16
CA ILE A 59 7.99 -1.25 -1.60
C ILE A 59 8.19 -1.45 -3.11
N PHE A 60 8.35 -0.35 -3.84
CA PHE A 60 8.70 -0.37 -5.27
C PHE A 60 9.99 0.39 -5.58
N LEU A 61 10.44 1.26 -4.66
CA LEU A 61 11.55 2.17 -4.85
C LEU A 61 12.38 2.32 -3.58
N SER A 62 13.70 2.33 -3.73
CA SER A 62 14.65 2.91 -2.78
C SER A 62 15.48 4.00 -3.48
N TYR A 63 15.51 5.19 -2.91
CA TYR A 63 16.19 6.36 -3.46
C TYR A 63 17.18 6.93 -2.44
N ASP A 64 18.47 6.87 -2.75
CA ASP A 64 19.51 7.66 -2.08
C ASP A 64 19.41 9.10 -2.61
N CYS A 65 18.60 9.91 -1.92
CA CYS A 65 18.34 11.27 -2.37
C CYS A 65 19.57 12.18 -2.27
N GLY A 66 20.54 11.78 -1.44
CA GLY A 66 21.81 12.48 -1.30
C GLY A 66 22.80 12.27 -2.45
N ARG A 67 22.78 11.11 -3.10
CA ARG A 67 23.64 10.78 -4.25
C ARG A 67 22.91 10.71 -5.58
N ALA A 68 21.61 10.98 -5.59
CA ALA A 68 20.76 10.81 -6.77
C ALA A 68 20.74 9.36 -7.31
N LYS A 69 20.84 8.35 -6.42
CA LYS A 69 20.89 6.94 -6.84
C LYS A 69 19.58 6.21 -6.53
N ILE A 70 19.01 5.60 -7.56
CA ILE A 70 17.69 4.96 -7.49
C ILE A 70 17.82 3.44 -7.71
N GLN A 71 17.05 2.67 -6.96
CA GLN A 71 16.87 1.23 -7.10
C GLN A 71 15.38 0.91 -7.09
N PHE A 72 14.89 0.31 -8.17
CA PHE A 72 13.55 -0.27 -8.21
C PHE A 72 13.58 -1.69 -7.66
N THR A 73 12.56 -2.05 -6.89
CA THR A 73 12.50 -3.32 -6.14
C THR A 73 11.36 -4.22 -6.57
N SER A 74 10.55 -3.78 -7.53
CA SER A 74 9.43 -4.53 -8.09
C SER A 74 9.15 -4.11 -9.53
N PRO A 75 8.44 -4.93 -10.34
CA PRO A 75 8.04 -4.57 -11.70
C PRO A 75 7.24 -3.26 -11.77
N LEU A 76 6.47 -2.95 -10.73
CA LEU A 76 5.78 -1.67 -10.58
C LEU A 76 6.74 -0.49 -10.69
N GLY A 77 7.93 -0.60 -10.10
CA GLY A 77 8.96 0.44 -10.19
C GLY A 77 9.45 0.73 -11.61
N GLU A 78 9.53 -0.29 -12.47
CA GLU A 78 9.90 -0.09 -13.87
C GLU A 78 8.80 0.62 -14.67
N GLU A 79 7.53 0.35 -14.35
CA GLU A 79 6.40 1.05 -14.96
C GLU A 79 6.33 2.51 -14.51
N VAL A 80 6.54 2.75 -13.21
CA VAL A 80 6.62 4.09 -12.61
C VAL A 80 7.61 4.97 -13.35
N LYS A 81 8.79 4.42 -13.68
CA LYS A 81 9.87 5.16 -14.37
C LYS A 81 9.46 5.74 -15.72
N THR A 82 8.46 5.16 -16.38
CA THR A 82 7.97 5.63 -17.69
C THR A 82 6.91 6.74 -17.59
N THR A 83 6.50 7.11 -16.38
CA THR A 83 5.49 8.14 -16.16
C THR A 83 6.12 9.54 -16.23
N LYS A 84 5.33 10.53 -16.70
CA LYS A 84 5.76 11.95 -16.66
C LYS A 84 5.94 12.43 -15.22
N ALA A 85 5.15 11.91 -14.29
CA ALA A 85 5.26 12.14 -12.86
C ALA A 85 6.67 11.85 -12.32
N TRP A 86 7.34 10.83 -12.85
CA TRP A 86 8.63 10.38 -12.34
C TRP A 86 9.75 11.42 -12.46
N GLU A 87 9.76 12.22 -13.54
CA GLU A 87 10.79 13.24 -13.78
C GLU A 87 10.83 14.27 -12.64
N THR A 88 9.66 14.76 -12.22
CA THR A 88 9.54 15.77 -11.15
C THR A 88 9.51 15.15 -9.75
N GLN A 89 9.16 13.87 -9.64
CA GLN A 89 9.08 13.17 -8.36
C GLN A 89 10.43 13.10 -7.66
N THR A 90 11.50 12.74 -8.36
CA THR A 90 12.83 12.56 -7.74
C THR A 90 13.43 13.86 -7.20
N GLU A 91 13.16 14.98 -7.86
CA GLU A 91 13.51 16.34 -7.42
C GLU A 91 12.71 16.71 -6.18
N THR A 92 11.38 16.55 -6.23
CA THR A 92 10.50 16.86 -5.09
C THR A 92 10.87 16.04 -3.84
N LEU A 93 11.19 14.75 -4.00
CA LEU A 93 11.64 13.90 -2.90
C LEU A 93 12.99 14.34 -2.32
N ARG A 94 13.88 14.90 -3.16
CA ARG A 94 15.13 15.50 -2.67
C ARG A 94 14.85 16.77 -1.87
N ASP A 95 14.00 17.66 -2.37
CA ASP A 95 13.63 18.91 -1.69
C ASP A 95 13.04 18.64 -0.30
N VAL A 96 12.21 17.61 -0.16
CA VAL A 96 11.71 17.16 1.14
C VAL A 96 12.87 16.71 2.05
N GLY A 97 13.80 15.92 1.52
CA GLY A 97 14.98 15.47 2.27
C GLY A 97 15.85 16.62 2.75
N ASP A 98 16.08 17.62 1.90
CA ASP A 98 16.83 18.83 2.21
C ASP A 98 16.11 19.67 3.27
N LEU A 99 14.80 19.89 3.14
CA LEU A 99 14.00 20.60 4.15
C LEU A 99 14.05 19.88 5.50
N LEU A 100 13.86 18.56 5.52
CA LEU A 100 13.94 17.78 6.76
C LEU A 100 15.32 17.90 7.41
N ARG A 101 16.39 17.92 6.61
CA ARG A 101 17.77 18.10 7.09
C ARG A 101 18.01 19.50 7.64
N GLU A 102 17.49 20.53 6.98
CA GLU A 102 17.61 21.92 7.41
C GLU A 102 16.89 22.17 8.74
N GLN A 103 15.72 21.58 8.92
CA GLN A 103 14.91 21.79 10.12
C GLN A 103 15.41 21.00 11.35
N LEU A 104 16.26 19.99 11.15
CA LEU A 104 16.73 19.09 12.22
C LEU A 104 17.37 19.79 13.44
N PRO A 105 18.33 20.73 13.26
CA PRO A 105 18.94 21.42 14.38
C PRO A 105 17.93 22.18 15.23
N ASP A 106 16.92 22.77 14.59
CA ASP A 106 15.98 23.66 15.26
C ASP A 106 14.88 22.94 16.04
N VAL A 107 14.56 21.71 15.64
CA VAL A 107 13.51 20.92 16.30
C VAL A 107 14.05 20.06 17.44
N THR A 108 15.37 19.96 17.61
CA THR A 108 15.98 19.23 18.73
C THR A 108 16.09 20.06 20.00
N SER A 109 16.03 19.38 21.14
CA SER A 109 16.18 19.97 22.48
C SER A 109 17.65 20.28 22.79
N GLU A 110 17.93 21.33 23.56
CA GLU A 110 19.26 21.61 24.14
C GLU A 110 19.83 20.44 24.95
N ASN A 111 18.97 19.54 25.43
CA ASN A 111 19.36 18.36 26.21
C ASN A 111 19.90 17.20 25.36
N HIS A 112 19.84 17.28 24.02
CA HIS A 112 20.53 16.30 23.17
C HIS A 112 22.03 16.57 23.21
N ARG A 113 22.80 15.55 23.58
CA ARG A 113 24.26 15.62 23.51
C ARG A 113 24.65 15.79 22.04
N VAL A 114 25.40 16.84 21.75
CA VAL A 114 25.90 17.23 20.41
C VAL A 114 26.61 16.08 19.67
N THR A 115 27.01 15.03 20.39
CA THR A 115 27.78 13.88 19.90
C THR A 115 26.95 12.71 19.36
N ASP A 116 25.63 12.67 19.60
CA ASP A 116 24.80 11.56 19.12
C ASP A 116 24.28 11.83 17.69
N PRO A 117 24.49 10.92 16.73
CA PRO A 117 23.96 11.07 15.37
C PRO A 117 22.44 11.16 15.39
N LEU A 118 21.91 12.27 14.88
CA LEU A 118 20.48 12.51 14.88
C LEU A 118 19.87 12.09 13.55
N THR A 119 18.80 11.31 13.61
CA THR A 119 18.04 10.90 12.44
C THR A 119 16.64 11.51 12.50
N SER A 120 16.25 12.31 11.50
CA SER A 120 14.84 12.61 11.26
C SER A 120 14.22 11.57 10.35
N GLN A 121 12.95 11.33 10.61
CA GLN A 121 12.10 10.49 9.79
C GLN A 121 10.87 11.28 9.39
N GLY A 122 10.50 11.16 8.13
CA GLY A 122 9.25 11.69 7.59
C GLY A 122 8.52 10.57 6.87
N ARG A 123 7.21 10.47 7.01
CA ARG A 123 6.37 9.61 6.18
C ARG A 123 5.29 10.46 5.54
N MET A 124 5.38 10.64 4.24
CA MET A 124 4.27 11.20 3.46
C MET A 124 3.35 10.08 3.02
N THR A 125 2.04 10.31 3.12
CA THR A 125 1.02 9.41 2.59
C THR A 125 -0.03 10.23 1.84
N CYS A 126 -0.35 9.84 0.62
CA CYS A 126 -1.61 10.20 -0.01
C CYS A 126 -2.40 8.92 -0.30
N GLN A 127 -3.70 8.96 -0.05
CA GLN A 127 -4.59 7.80 -0.16
C GLN A 127 -5.86 8.17 -0.90
N CYS A 128 -6.25 7.35 -1.86
CA CYS A 128 -7.53 7.42 -2.56
C CYS A 128 -8.53 6.53 -1.82
N GLU A 129 -9.64 7.12 -1.40
CA GLU A 129 -10.79 6.40 -0.85
C GLU A 129 -11.67 5.86 -1.98
N GLU A 130 -12.65 5.02 -1.63
CA GLU A 130 -13.57 4.37 -2.59
C GLU A 130 -14.39 5.38 -3.42
N ASP A 131 -14.64 6.58 -2.89
CA ASP A 131 -15.37 7.65 -3.58
C ASP A 131 -14.48 8.48 -4.54
N GLY A 132 -13.20 8.10 -4.66
CA GLY A 132 -12.21 8.81 -5.48
C GLY A 132 -11.62 10.04 -4.80
N HIS A 133 -12.04 10.37 -3.57
CA HIS A 133 -11.41 11.42 -2.79
C HIS A 133 -10.00 10.99 -2.41
N ILE A 134 -9.02 11.87 -2.64
CA ILE A 134 -7.64 11.59 -2.27
C ILE A 134 -7.29 12.47 -1.08
N SER A 135 -6.95 11.93 0.08
CA SER A 135 -6.44 12.69 1.23
C SER A 135 -4.91 12.63 1.29
N GLY A 136 -4.31 13.48 2.13
CA GLY A 136 -2.85 13.59 2.27
C GLY A 136 -2.45 13.87 3.72
N SER A 137 -1.36 13.25 4.16
CA SER A 137 -0.86 13.42 5.53
C SER A 137 0.66 13.24 5.62
N TRP A 138 1.21 13.71 6.73
CA TRP A 138 2.58 13.44 7.14
C TRP A 138 2.69 12.92 8.56
N GLN A 139 3.71 12.11 8.78
CA GLN A 139 4.16 11.69 10.10
C GLN A 139 5.64 12.00 10.25
N PHE A 140 6.05 12.56 11.39
CA PHE A 140 7.43 12.96 11.65
C PHE A 140 7.95 12.36 12.95
N GLY A 141 9.18 11.85 12.88
CA GLY A 141 9.88 11.24 13.99
C GLY A 141 11.32 11.69 14.10
N ILE A 142 11.88 11.54 15.30
CA ILE A 142 13.29 11.80 15.59
C ILE A 142 13.86 10.54 16.27
N SER A 143 15.01 10.07 15.80
CA SER A 143 15.75 8.92 16.36
C SER A 143 14.88 7.67 16.55
N GLY A 144 14.01 7.37 15.58
CA GLY A 144 13.12 6.19 15.60
C GLY A 144 11.78 6.42 16.29
N GLN A 145 11.57 7.56 16.94
CA GLN A 145 10.36 7.83 17.70
C GLN A 145 9.43 8.81 16.96
N MET A 146 8.28 8.30 16.54
CA MET A 146 7.21 9.11 15.95
C MET A 146 6.67 10.11 16.99
N CYS A 147 6.55 11.38 16.62
CA CYS A 147 6.23 12.41 17.59
C CYS A 147 5.29 13.51 17.09
N LEU A 148 5.14 13.70 15.77
CA LEU A 148 4.26 14.73 15.19
C LEU A 148 3.51 14.20 13.97
N LEU A 149 2.24 14.55 13.83
CA LEU A 149 1.41 14.30 12.67
C LEU A 149 0.95 15.62 12.05
N PHE A 150 0.85 15.64 10.74
CA PHE A 150 0.25 16.74 9.99
C PHE A 150 -0.85 16.19 9.08
N ASP A 151 -2.07 16.62 9.34
CA ASP A 151 -3.19 16.43 8.44
C ASP A 151 -3.14 17.54 7.39
N SER A 152 -2.78 17.19 6.16
CA SER A 152 -2.59 18.17 5.10
C SER A 152 -3.91 18.72 4.55
N GLU A 153 -5.01 18.00 4.78
CA GLU A 153 -6.34 18.39 4.31
C GLU A 153 -6.83 19.61 5.06
N ASN A 154 -6.94 19.51 6.38
CA ASN A 154 -7.35 20.62 7.24
C ASN A 154 -6.18 21.50 7.71
N GLY A 155 -4.93 21.06 7.53
CA GLY A 155 -3.73 21.79 7.96
C GLY A 155 -3.47 21.69 9.47
N HIS A 156 -3.96 20.65 10.14
CA HIS A 156 -3.87 20.49 11.58
C HIS A 156 -2.64 19.68 12.00
N TRP A 157 -1.93 20.19 13.02
CA TRP A 157 -0.77 19.53 13.60
C TRP A 157 -1.13 18.82 14.92
N THR A 158 -0.84 17.53 15.03
CA THR A 158 -1.13 16.72 16.22
C THR A 158 0.14 16.15 16.82
N VAL A 159 0.42 16.52 18.08
CA VAL A 159 1.56 15.98 18.82
C VAL A 159 1.19 14.60 19.37
N VAL A 160 1.93 13.58 18.98
CA VAL A 160 1.73 12.19 19.46
C VAL A 160 2.65 11.88 20.64
N HIS A 161 3.84 12.49 20.66
CA HIS A 161 4.81 12.34 21.73
C HIS A 161 5.43 13.69 22.09
N SER A 162 5.86 13.86 23.35
CA SER A 162 6.42 15.12 23.87
C SER A 162 7.57 15.68 23.03
N GLY A 163 8.36 14.81 22.39
CA GLY A 163 9.43 15.18 21.46
C GLY A 163 8.98 15.97 20.23
N GLY A 164 7.68 15.95 19.89
CA GLY A 164 7.11 16.67 18.76
C GLY A 164 6.60 18.07 19.09
N ARG A 165 6.57 18.48 20.38
CA ARG A 165 6.06 19.80 20.78
C ARG A 165 6.86 20.95 20.18
N ARG A 166 8.19 20.90 20.28
CA ARG A 166 9.09 21.92 19.71
C ARG A 166 8.97 21.97 18.18
N MET A 167 8.88 20.81 17.53
CA MET A 167 8.67 20.70 16.08
C MET A 167 7.35 21.37 15.67
N ARG A 168 6.25 21.06 16.36
CA ARG A 168 4.95 21.71 16.13
C ARG A 168 5.03 23.22 16.31
N GLU A 169 5.52 23.70 17.45
CA GLU A 169 5.58 25.14 17.76
C GLU A 169 6.33 25.94 16.69
N LYS A 170 7.36 25.35 16.09
CA LYS A 170 8.12 25.96 15.00
C LYS A 170 7.36 25.87 13.67
N TRP A 171 6.98 24.67 13.24
CA TRP A 171 6.45 24.44 11.89
C TRP A 171 5.00 24.91 11.70
N GLU A 172 4.21 24.95 12.77
CA GLU A 172 2.85 25.52 12.74
C GLU A 172 2.88 27.05 12.58
N LYS A 173 3.92 27.72 13.09
CA LYS A 173 4.12 29.17 12.90
C LYS A 173 4.78 29.49 11.56
N ASP A 174 5.63 28.61 11.06
CA ASP A 174 6.28 28.74 9.78
C ASP A 174 5.36 28.30 8.63
N ARG A 175 4.69 29.28 8.03
CA ARG A 175 3.79 29.03 6.89
C ARG A 175 4.51 28.45 5.68
N ALA A 176 5.80 28.74 5.47
CA ALA A 176 6.52 28.20 4.32
C ALA A 176 6.67 26.69 4.45
N VAL A 177 7.06 26.20 5.63
CA VAL A 177 7.18 24.76 5.94
C VAL A 177 5.84 24.06 5.84
N SER A 178 4.79 24.59 6.50
CA SER A 178 3.44 24.00 6.44
C SER A 178 2.88 23.95 5.02
N ASN A 179 3.05 25.03 4.24
CA ASN A 179 2.59 25.08 2.84
C ASN A 179 3.39 24.13 1.95
N PHE A 180 4.69 23.97 2.18
CA PHE A 180 5.52 23.03 1.43
C PHE A 180 5.03 21.60 1.63
N PHE A 181 4.89 21.13 2.89
CA PHE A 181 4.38 19.78 3.16
C PHE A 181 2.97 19.57 2.61
N LYS A 182 2.10 20.58 2.72
CA LYS A 182 0.77 20.54 2.13
C LYS A 182 0.82 20.42 0.61
N LYS A 183 1.63 21.24 -0.07
CA LYS A 183 1.79 21.19 -1.53
C LYS A 183 2.25 19.80 -1.99
N VAL A 184 3.26 19.24 -1.35
CA VAL A 184 3.84 17.95 -1.77
C VAL A 184 2.84 16.80 -1.53
N SER A 185 2.14 16.78 -0.39
CA SER A 185 1.19 15.69 -0.09
C SER A 185 -0.18 15.82 -0.77
N MET A 186 -0.68 17.04 -0.97
CA MET A 186 -2.03 17.29 -1.49
C MET A 186 -2.05 17.72 -2.96
N GLY A 187 -0.89 18.05 -3.53
CA GLY A 187 -0.69 18.35 -4.94
C GLY A 187 0.10 17.24 -5.62
N ASP A 188 1.40 17.19 -5.36
CA ASP A 188 2.33 16.33 -6.10
C ASP A 188 2.02 14.84 -5.89
N CYS A 189 1.94 14.37 -4.64
CA CYS A 189 1.61 12.98 -4.31
C CYS A 189 0.27 12.55 -4.90
N ARG A 190 -0.76 13.41 -4.85
CA ARG A 190 -2.08 13.10 -5.43
C ARG A 190 -2.01 12.92 -6.94
N ALA A 191 -1.24 13.75 -7.63
CA ALA A 191 -1.03 13.62 -9.06
C ALA A 191 -0.31 12.30 -9.37
N TRP A 192 0.76 11.98 -8.63
CA TRP A 192 1.50 10.73 -8.81
C TRP A 192 0.62 9.50 -8.55
N LEU A 193 -0.19 9.49 -7.49
CA LEU A 193 -1.09 8.38 -7.18
C LEU A 193 -2.07 8.14 -8.33
N ARG A 194 -2.68 9.18 -8.90
CA ARG A 194 -3.58 9.02 -10.06
C ARG A 194 -2.87 8.42 -11.26
N ASP A 195 -1.68 8.92 -11.59
CA ASP A 195 -0.88 8.39 -12.69
C ASP A 195 -0.51 6.91 -12.43
N PHE A 196 -0.16 6.54 -11.20
CA PHE A 196 0.12 5.15 -10.83
C PHE A 196 -1.07 4.24 -10.98
N LEU A 197 -2.26 4.67 -10.56
CA LEU A 197 -3.47 3.84 -10.63
C LEU A 197 -3.86 3.54 -12.07
N VAL A 198 -3.78 4.52 -12.98
CA VAL A 198 -4.03 4.30 -14.41
C VAL A 198 -3.08 3.25 -14.98
N ARG A 199 -1.78 3.36 -14.70
CA ARG A 199 -0.79 2.39 -15.19
C ARG A 199 -0.95 1.01 -14.56
N TRP A 200 -1.30 0.96 -13.28
CA TRP A 200 -1.54 -0.30 -12.57
C TRP A 200 -2.73 -1.07 -13.18
N GLU A 201 -3.81 -0.38 -13.51
CA GLU A 201 -4.97 -0.97 -14.16
C GLU A 201 -4.63 -1.52 -15.56
N GLU A 202 -3.83 -0.79 -16.35
CA GLU A 202 -3.28 -1.25 -17.64
C GLU A 202 -2.45 -2.54 -17.49
N MET A 203 -1.62 -2.64 -16.44
CA MET A 203 -0.85 -3.85 -16.17
C MET A 203 -1.74 -5.04 -15.80
N LEU A 204 -2.73 -4.82 -14.94
CA LEU A 204 -3.64 -5.88 -14.49
C LEU A 204 -4.49 -6.42 -15.64
N THR A 205 -5.00 -5.52 -16.50
CA THR A 205 -5.77 -5.90 -17.70
C THR A 205 -4.92 -6.65 -18.72
N THR A 206 -3.66 -6.25 -18.90
CA THR A 206 -2.69 -6.98 -19.76
C THR A 206 -2.37 -8.37 -19.21
N THR A 207 -2.19 -8.51 -17.88
CA THR A 207 -1.87 -9.79 -17.24
C THR A 207 -3.07 -10.75 -17.24
N ALA A 208 -4.30 -10.24 -17.12
CA ALA A 208 -5.52 -11.02 -17.19
C ALA A 208 -5.86 -11.52 -18.61
N SER A 209 -5.18 -10.99 -19.63
CA SER A 209 -5.29 -11.43 -21.03
C SER A 209 -4.07 -12.24 -21.48
N PRO A 210 -3.87 -13.50 -21.04
CA PRO A 210 -2.95 -14.37 -21.73
C PRO A 210 -3.56 -14.77 -23.07
N THR A 211 -2.82 -14.47 -24.14
CA THR A 211 -2.90 -15.03 -25.48
C THR A 211 -3.71 -16.33 -25.54
N ALA A 212 -4.96 -16.23 -26.02
CA ALA A 212 -5.65 -17.36 -26.59
C ALA A 212 -4.95 -17.71 -27.92
N ALA A 213 -3.78 -18.35 -27.83
CA ALA A 213 -3.31 -19.13 -28.95
C ALA A 213 -4.40 -20.17 -29.19
N PRO A 214 -5.03 -20.24 -30.37
CA PRO A 214 -5.97 -21.30 -30.62
C PRO A 214 -5.16 -22.60 -30.55
N LEU A 215 -5.37 -23.38 -29.49
CA LEU A 215 -5.04 -24.79 -29.50
C LEU A 215 -5.83 -25.37 -30.67
N ARG A 216 -5.16 -25.54 -31.81
CA ARG A 216 -5.71 -26.25 -32.96
C ARG A 216 -5.76 -27.72 -32.57
N VAL A 217 -6.79 -28.08 -31.81
CA VAL A 217 -7.16 -29.47 -31.58
C VAL A 217 -7.77 -29.95 -32.89
N ASN A 218 -6.94 -30.55 -33.73
CA ASN A 218 -7.45 -31.36 -34.83
C ASN A 218 -8.10 -32.60 -34.22
N SER A 219 -9.36 -32.47 -33.82
CA SER A 219 -10.16 -33.62 -33.38
C SER A 219 -10.60 -34.37 -34.63
N THR A 220 -9.78 -35.30 -35.11
CA THR A 220 -10.27 -36.36 -36.00
C THR A 220 -11.05 -37.35 -35.15
N ALA A 221 -12.34 -37.06 -34.98
CA ALA A 221 -13.30 -38.01 -34.45
C ALA A 221 -13.56 -39.10 -35.51
N THR A 222 -12.77 -40.17 -35.47
CA THR A 222 -13.11 -41.39 -36.21
C THR A 222 -14.27 -42.06 -35.47
N ALA A 223 -15.47 -41.90 -36.01
CA ALA A 223 -16.67 -42.56 -35.50
C ALA A 223 -16.48 -44.09 -35.50
N ILE A 224 -16.42 -44.68 -34.30
CA ILE A 224 -16.26 -46.11 -34.07
C ILE A 224 -17.58 -46.81 -34.47
N LYS A 225 -17.69 -47.22 -35.74
CA LYS A 225 -18.79 -48.06 -36.29
C LYS A 225 -18.84 -49.49 -35.74
N HIS A 226 -17.88 -49.89 -34.90
CA HIS A 226 -17.73 -51.28 -34.46
C HIS A 226 -18.70 -51.69 -33.34
N ILE A 227 -19.19 -50.75 -32.53
CA ILE A 227 -20.03 -51.06 -31.36
C ILE A 227 -21.45 -51.47 -31.77
N THR A 228 -22.01 -50.85 -32.82
CA THR A 228 -23.33 -51.21 -33.34
C THR A 228 -23.36 -52.58 -34.01
N TRP A 229 -22.27 -53.01 -34.67
CA TRP A 229 -22.17 -54.33 -35.27
C TRP A 229 -22.19 -55.46 -34.23
N ILE A 230 -21.46 -55.29 -33.12
CA ILE A 230 -21.38 -56.30 -32.06
C ILE A 230 -22.73 -56.49 -31.37
N LEU A 231 -23.45 -55.39 -31.07
CA LEU A 231 -24.79 -55.46 -30.51
C LEU A 231 -25.78 -56.18 -31.44
N HIS A 232 -25.68 -55.95 -32.75
CA HIS A 232 -26.60 -56.55 -33.71
C HIS A 232 -26.38 -58.07 -33.87
N VAL A 233 -25.14 -58.56 -33.76
CA VAL A 233 -24.80 -60.00 -33.80
C VAL A 233 -25.22 -60.70 -32.50
N LEU A 234 -25.04 -60.06 -31.35
CA LEU A 234 -25.47 -60.61 -30.07
C LEU A 234 -27.00 -60.71 -29.96
N LEU A 235 -27.72 -59.72 -30.47
CA LEU A 235 -29.19 -59.70 -30.46
C LEU A 235 -29.78 -60.81 -31.36
N THR A 236 -29.21 -61.04 -32.54
CA THR A 236 -29.70 -62.11 -33.45
C THR A 236 -29.36 -63.51 -32.93
N SER A 237 -28.19 -63.69 -32.32
CA SER A 237 -27.81 -64.95 -31.67
C SER A 237 -28.76 -65.32 -30.50
N PHE A 238 -29.14 -64.34 -29.68
CA PHE A 238 -30.06 -64.55 -28.56
C PHE A 238 -31.47 -64.92 -29.00
N ILE A 239 -31.99 -64.32 -30.08
CA ILE A 239 -33.32 -64.67 -30.62
C ILE A 239 -33.32 -66.10 -31.18
N ILE A 240 -32.25 -66.53 -31.86
CA ILE A 240 -32.19 -67.89 -32.44
C ILE A 240 -32.15 -68.96 -31.34
N THR A 241 -31.44 -68.71 -30.22
CA THR A 241 -31.35 -69.66 -29.11
C THR A 241 -32.64 -69.81 -28.31
N VAL A 242 -33.51 -68.79 -28.30
CA VAL A 242 -34.82 -68.83 -27.59
C VAL A 242 -35.92 -69.50 -28.41
N PHE A 243 -35.82 -69.53 -29.74
CA PHE A 243 -36.86 -70.09 -30.62
C PHE A 243 -36.59 -71.52 -31.12
N LEU A 244 -35.40 -72.08 -30.86
CA LEU A 244 -35.00 -73.44 -31.27
C LEU A 244 -34.49 -74.32 -30.10
N GLY A 245 -34.81 -73.95 -28.86
CA GLY A 245 -34.55 -74.75 -27.65
C GLY A 245 -35.83 -74.92 -26.82
#